data_AF-A0A851E497-F1
#
_entry.id   AF-A0A851E497-F1
#
_cell.length_a   1.000
_cell.length_b   1.000
_cell.length_c   1.000
_cell.angle_alpha   90.00
_cell.angle_beta   90.00
_cell.angle_gamma   90.00
#
_symmetry.space_group_name_H-M   'P 1'
#
loop_
_entity.id
_entity.type
_entity.pdbx_description
1 polymer ?
#
loop_
_entity_poly.entity_id
_entity_poly.type
_entity_poly.pdbx_seq_one_letter_code
_entity_poly.pdbx_strand_id
1 'polypeptide(L)'
;QVTWLSREWAKRAALPSHVVTMLDNFPNNLHPMSQLSAAVTALNSESKFARAYAEGIHRAKYWEVRGEPRQRLLGLPCVAAKIYRNLYREGSGIGAIDPNLDWSHNFTNMLGYTDPQFIELMRLYLTIHSDHEGGNVSAHTSHLVGSALSDPYLAFAAAMNGLAGPLHGLANQEVLLWLTDLQKELGQDVSDEKLRDFIWNTLNSGRVVPGYGHAVLRKTDPRYTCQREFALKHLPKDPLFKLVAQLYKIVPNVLLEQGKAKNPWPNVDAHSGVLLQVSP
;
A
#
# COMPACT_ATOMS: atom_id res chain seq x y z
N GLN A 1 -4.29 17.81 -18.63
CA GLN A 1 -3.67 17.96 -17.29
C GLN A 1 -3.04 16.66 -16.80
N VAL A 2 -3.77 15.53 -16.75
CA VAL A 2 -3.22 14.22 -16.31
C VAL A 2 -1.97 13.80 -17.11
N THR A 3 -2.02 13.81 -18.44
CA THR A 3 -0.86 13.48 -19.29
C THR A 3 0.36 14.37 -19.04
N TRP A 4 0.13 15.67 -18.79
CA TRP A 4 1.20 16.59 -18.43
C TRP A 4 1.83 16.20 -17.09
N LEU A 5 1.00 15.86 -16.10
CA LEU A 5 1.45 15.45 -14.78
C LEU A 5 2.27 14.15 -14.84
N SER A 6 1.82 13.14 -15.60
CA SER A 6 2.57 11.90 -15.83
C SER A 6 3.96 12.16 -16.39
N ARG A 7 4.07 13.05 -17.40
CA ARG A 7 5.36 13.45 -17.98
C ARG A 7 6.24 14.18 -16.98
N GLU A 8 5.68 15.07 -16.16
CA GLU A 8 6.45 15.76 -15.12
C GLU A 8 6.98 14.80 -14.06
N TRP A 9 6.22 13.76 -13.72
CA TRP A 9 6.64 12.75 -12.75
C TRP A 9 7.78 11.88 -13.30
N ALA A 10 7.68 11.46 -14.57
CA ALA A 10 8.73 10.70 -15.24
C ALA A 10 10.06 11.47 -15.30
N LYS A 11 10.03 12.77 -15.61
CA LYS A 11 11.23 13.63 -15.67
C LYS A 11 11.96 13.76 -14.34
N ARG A 12 11.27 13.54 -13.21
CA ARG A 12 11.78 13.81 -11.86
C ARG A 12 12.08 12.54 -11.06
N ALA A 13 11.99 11.37 -11.70
CA ALA A 13 12.14 10.07 -11.06
C ALA A 13 13.60 9.64 -10.80
N ALA A 14 14.59 10.39 -11.31
CA ALA A 14 16.00 10.03 -11.18
C ALA A 14 16.45 9.99 -9.70
N LEU A 15 17.19 8.94 -9.34
CA LEU A 15 17.81 8.78 -8.02
C LEU A 15 19.29 9.18 -8.06
N PRO A 16 19.80 9.89 -7.04
CA PRO A 16 21.23 10.15 -6.93
C PRO A 16 21.99 8.85 -6.64
N SER A 17 23.24 8.78 -7.09
CA SER A 17 24.04 7.55 -7.06
C SER A 17 24.21 6.99 -5.64
N HIS A 18 24.37 7.84 -4.63
CA HIS A 18 24.54 7.39 -3.25
C HIS A 18 23.31 6.63 -2.72
N VAL A 19 22.10 6.98 -3.15
CA VAL A 19 20.86 6.28 -2.76
C VAL A 19 20.78 4.93 -3.47
N VAL A 20 21.17 4.88 -4.75
CA VAL A 20 21.23 3.62 -5.52
C VAL A 20 22.22 2.66 -4.86
N THR A 21 23.44 3.12 -4.56
CA THR A 21 24.47 2.32 -3.88
C THR A 21 24.03 1.87 -2.49
N MET A 22 23.37 2.75 -1.72
CA MET A 22 22.87 2.38 -0.40
C MET A 22 21.82 1.25 -0.49
N LEU A 23 20.90 1.33 -1.44
CA LEU A 23 19.87 0.31 -1.67
C LEU A 23 20.47 -1.04 -2.10
N ASP A 24 21.54 -1.02 -2.91
CA ASP A 24 22.23 -2.23 -3.36
C ASP A 24 23.03 -2.92 -2.26
N ASN A 25 23.44 -2.16 -1.24
CA ASN A 25 24.26 -2.68 -0.14
C ASN A 25 23.44 -3.08 1.09
N PHE A 26 22.11 -2.88 1.10
CA PHE A 26 21.29 -3.36 2.21
C PHE A 26 21.31 -4.88 2.27
N PRO A 27 21.45 -5.48 3.48
CA PRO A 27 21.39 -6.91 3.61
C PRO A 27 19.95 -7.41 3.42
N ASN A 28 19.80 -8.64 2.90
CA ASN A 28 18.48 -9.22 2.59
C ASN A 28 17.60 -9.47 3.83
N ASN A 29 18.15 -9.41 5.03
CA ASN A 29 17.39 -9.52 6.28
C ASN A 29 16.84 -8.17 6.79
N LEU A 30 17.19 -7.05 6.15
CA LEU A 30 16.62 -5.75 6.49
C LEU A 30 15.24 -5.60 5.85
N HIS A 31 14.22 -5.43 6.70
CA HIS A 31 12.82 -5.33 6.28
C HIS A 31 12.61 -4.26 5.18
N PRO A 32 11.79 -4.52 4.14
CA PRO A 32 11.61 -3.59 3.01
C PRO A 32 11.14 -2.20 3.44
N MET A 33 10.28 -2.08 4.45
CA MET A 33 9.88 -0.76 4.99
C MET A 33 11.04 0.00 5.63
N SER A 34 11.98 -0.69 6.27
CA SER A 34 13.18 -0.07 6.84
C SER A 34 14.12 0.41 5.73
N GLN A 35 14.30 -0.38 4.68
CA GLN A 35 15.05 0.03 3.49
C GLN A 35 14.43 1.29 2.84
N LEU A 36 13.09 1.30 2.71
CA LEU A 36 12.36 2.44 2.15
C LEU A 36 12.57 3.70 2.98
N SER A 37 12.36 3.63 4.30
CA SER A 37 12.53 4.77 5.19
C SER A 37 13.95 5.33 5.17
N ALA A 38 14.96 4.45 5.22
CA ALA A 38 16.37 4.85 5.14
C ALA A 38 16.70 5.52 3.80
N ALA A 39 16.24 4.94 2.68
CA ALA A 39 16.42 5.51 1.34
C ALA A 39 15.76 6.88 1.18
N VAL A 40 14.51 7.04 1.65
CA VAL A 40 13.81 8.33 1.63
C VAL A 40 14.54 9.34 2.51
N THR A 41 15.06 8.94 3.67
CA THR A 41 15.87 9.82 4.52
C THR A 41 17.13 10.29 3.80
N ALA A 42 17.85 9.40 3.12
CA ALA A 42 19.04 9.77 2.35
C ALA A 42 18.73 10.69 1.14
N LEU A 43 17.51 10.60 0.58
CA LEU A 43 17.03 11.50 -0.46
C LEU A 43 16.81 12.94 0.02
N ASN A 44 16.82 13.24 1.33
CA ASN A 44 16.77 14.63 1.81
C ASN A 44 17.99 15.47 1.34
N SER A 45 19.10 14.83 0.95
CA SER A 45 20.20 15.50 0.24
C SER A 45 19.75 16.32 -0.98
N GLU A 46 18.64 15.90 -1.61
CA GLU A 46 18.01 16.55 -2.76
C GLU A 46 16.94 17.60 -2.38
N SER A 47 16.80 17.92 -1.09
CA SER A 47 15.77 18.80 -0.55
C SER A 47 16.04 20.27 -0.85
N LYS A 48 15.31 20.80 -1.83
CA LYS A 48 15.29 22.24 -2.13
C LYS A 48 14.71 23.07 -0.99
N PHE A 49 13.76 22.52 -0.22
CA PHE A 49 13.17 23.24 0.91
C PHE A 49 14.20 23.42 2.03
N ALA A 50 14.97 22.38 2.38
CA ALA A 50 15.99 22.47 3.41
C ALA A 50 17.03 23.54 3.06
N ARG A 51 17.50 23.56 1.80
CA ARG A 51 18.43 24.58 1.29
C ARG A 51 17.83 25.99 1.32
N ALA A 52 16.65 26.19 0.74
CA ALA A 52 16.02 27.51 0.68
C ALA A 52 15.68 28.08 2.06
N TYR A 53 15.32 27.21 3.03
CA TYR A 53 15.10 27.62 4.41
C TYR A 53 16.40 28.13 5.05
N ALA A 54 17.52 27.40 4.87
CA ALA A 54 18.83 27.83 5.36
C ALA A 54 19.31 29.15 4.71
N GLU A 55 18.93 29.39 3.45
CA GLU A 55 19.20 30.64 2.72
C GLU A 55 18.25 31.80 3.10
N GLY A 56 17.30 31.58 4.00
CA GLY A 56 16.43 32.64 4.53
C GLY A 56 15.20 32.97 3.69
N ILE A 57 14.62 32.01 2.99
CA ILE A 57 13.38 32.23 2.22
C ILE A 57 12.24 32.76 3.09
N HIS A 58 11.47 33.71 2.55
CA HIS A 58 10.32 34.28 3.23
C HIS A 58 9.21 33.23 3.48
N ARG A 59 8.62 33.25 4.69
CA ARG A 59 7.58 32.29 5.14
C ARG A 59 6.43 32.11 4.15
N ALA A 60 5.96 33.20 3.54
CA ALA A 60 4.87 33.16 2.56
C ALA A 60 5.17 32.30 1.31
N LYS A 61 6.45 31.99 1.05
CA LYS A 61 6.90 31.18 -0.09
C LYS A 61 7.28 29.75 0.28
N TYR A 62 7.11 29.34 1.54
CA TYR A 62 7.43 27.96 1.96
C TYR A 62 6.67 26.92 1.13
N TRP A 63 5.41 27.19 0.78
CA TRP A 63 4.59 26.25 0.03
C TRP A 63 5.11 26.01 -1.40
N GLU A 64 5.73 27.02 -2.03
CA GLU A 64 6.32 26.95 -3.37
C GLU A 64 7.48 25.95 -3.36
N VAL A 65 8.41 26.13 -2.42
CA VAL A 65 9.61 25.31 -2.31
C VAL A 65 9.35 23.99 -1.60
N ARG A 66 8.26 23.83 -0.84
CA ARG A 66 7.76 22.51 -0.40
C ARG A 66 7.07 21.75 -1.55
N GLY A 67 6.55 22.45 -2.56
CA GLY A 67 5.97 21.87 -3.76
C GLY A 67 6.97 21.04 -4.57
N GLU A 68 8.20 21.54 -4.73
CA GLU A 68 9.18 20.85 -5.58
C GLU A 68 9.77 19.55 -4.99
N PRO A 69 10.11 19.44 -3.69
CA PRO A 69 10.48 18.19 -3.05
C PRO A 69 9.34 17.17 -3.01
N ARG A 70 8.08 17.61 -2.84
CA ARG A 70 6.90 16.74 -3.06
C ARG A 70 6.90 16.16 -4.48
N GLN A 71 7.37 16.93 -5.45
CA GLN A 71 7.54 16.51 -6.84
C GLN A 71 8.82 15.67 -7.10
N ARG A 72 9.71 15.50 -6.12
CA ARG A 72 10.85 14.55 -6.23
C ARG A 72 10.66 13.28 -5.40
N LEU A 73 9.79 13.31 -4.38
CA LEU A 73 9.19 12.09 -3.80
C LEU A 73 8.43 11.27 -4.87
N LEU A 74 8.21 11.81 -6.06
CA LEU A 74 7.68 11.09 -7.21
C LEU A 74 8.62 9.99 -7.74
N GLY A 75 9.90 9.99 -7.36
CA GLY A 75 10.84 8.88 -7.56
C GLY A 75 10.66 7.72 -6.57
N LEU A 76 9.67 7.77 -5.67
CA LEU A 76 9.34 6.67 -4.75
C LEU A 76 9.18 5.30 -5.45
N PRO A 77 8.57 5.19 -6.65
CA PRO A 77 8.51 3.93 -7.38
C PRO A 77 9.89 3.37 -7.73
N CYS A 78 10.88 4.21 -8.03
CA CYS A 78 12.24 3.74 -8.32
C CYS A 78 12.89 3.15 -7.07
N VAL A 79 12.73 3.80 -5.91
CA VAL A 79 13.20 3.28 -4.62
C VAL A 79 12.50 1.96 -4.30
N ALA A 80 11.17 1.94 -4.32
CA ALA A 80 10.37 0.77 -3.99
C ALA A 80 10.63 -0.42 -4.93
N ALA A 81 10.76 -0.16 -6.24
CA ALA A 81 11.07 -1.20 -7.21
C ALA A 81 12.48 -1.75 -7.03
N LYS A 82 13.47 -0.90 -6.69
CA LYS A 82 14.83 -1.36 -6.41
C LYS A 82 14.88 -2.25 -5.16
N ILE A 83 14.17 -1.87 -4.09
CA ILE A 83 14.00 -2.73 -2.90
C ILE A 83 13.39 -4.08 -3.29
N TYR A 84 12.30 -4.06 -4.06
CA TYR A 84 11.62 -5.27 -4.51
C TYR A 84 12.55 -6.18 -5.34
N ARG A 85 13.29 -5.61 -6.29
CA ARG A 85 14.23 -6.35 -7.14
C ARG A 85 15.40 -6.92 -6.37
N ASN A 86 15.98 -6.14 -5.45
CA ASN A 86 17.09 -6.58 -4.61
C ASN A 86 16.68 -7.75 -3.71
N LEU A 87 15.50 -7.68 -3.09
CA LEU A 87 15.02 -8.71 -2.18
C LEU A 87 14.46 -9.96 -2.90
N TYR A 88 13.77 -9.78 -4.02
CA TYR A 88 12.91 -10.83 -4.59
C TYR A 88 13.20 -11.16 -6.06
N ARG A 89 14.17 -10.49 -6.70
CA ARG A 89 14.58 -10.72 -8.10
C ARG A 89 16.11 -10.57 -8.28
N GLU A 90 16.87 -11.06 -7.30
CA GLU A 90 18.33 -11.22 -7.36
C GLU A 90 19.11 -9.93 -7.70
N GLY A 91 18.56 -8.76 -7.34
CA GLY A 91 19.22 -7.47 -7.64
C GLY A 91 19.18 -7.07 -9.12
N SER A 92 18.27 -7.65 -9.91
CA SER A 92 18.08 -7.25 -11.31
C SER A 92 17.75 -5.75 -11.42
N GLY A 93 18.28 -5.10 -12.46
CA GLY A 93 18.06 -3.68 -12.69
C GLY A 93 16.58 -3.34 -12.88
N ILE A 94 16.17 -2.16 -12.39
CA ILE A 94 14.78 -1.65 -12.51
C ILE A 94 14.44 -1.15 -13.94
N GLY A 95 15.40 -1.11 -14.85
CA GLY A 95 15.21 -0.55 -16.20
C GLY A 95 15.16 0.98 -16.21
N ALA A 96 14.69 1.54 -17.34
CA ALA A 96 14.55 2.97 -17.54
C ALA A 96 13.08 3.42 -17.43
N ILE A 97 12.88 4.65 -16.97
CA ILE A 97 11.57 5.30 -16.98
C ILE A 97 11.21 5.70 -18.41
N ASP A 98 10.00 5.34 -18.85
CA ASP A 98 9.44 5.81 -20.12
C ASP A 98 8.59 7.07 -19.87
N PRO A 99 8.96 8.23 -20.45
CA PRO A 99 8.22 9.48 -20.26
C PRO A 99 6.82 9.50 -20.89
N ASN A 100 6.48 8.51 -21.72
CA ASN A 100 5.16 8.37 -22.33
C ASN A 100 4.19 7.50 -21.51
N LEU A 101 4.68 6.81 -20.49
CA LEU A 101 3.85 5.98 -19.60
C LEU A 101 3.42 6.76 -18.36
N ASP A 102 2.27 6.40 -17.80
CA ASP A 102 1.84 6.91 -16.51
C ASP A 102 2.65 6.30 -15.36
N TRP A 103 2.42 6.83 -14.16
CA TRP A 103 3.20 6.52 -12.97
C TRP A 103 3.12 5.04 -12.57
N SER A 104 1.90 4.49 -12.57
CA SER A 104 1.65 3.11 -12.17
C SER A 104 2.25 2.13 -13.19
N HIS A 105 2.16 2.43 -14.48
CA HIS A 105 2.76 1.59 -15.52
C HIS A 105 4.30 1.62 -15.47
N ASN A 106 4.91 2.79 -15.28
CA ASN A 106 6.35 2.85 -15.02
C ASN A 106 6.72 2.03 -13.77
N PHE A 107 5.91 2.10 -12.71
CA PHE A 107 6.17 1.35 -11.49
C PHE A 107 6.11 -0.17 -11.71
N THR A 108 5.08 -0.69 -12.37
CA THR A 108 4.97 -2.13 -12.65
C THR A 108 6.09 -2.63 -13.56
N ASN A 109 6.48 -1.85 -14.58
CA ASN A 109 7.63 -2.17 -15.44
C ASN A 109 8.91 -2.29 -14.61
N MET A 110 9.15 -1.34 -13.69
CA MET A 110 10.29 -1.39 -12.79
C MET A 110 10.24 -2.58 -11.82
N LEU A 111 9.05 -2.98 -11.35
CA LEU A 111 8.86 -4.20 -10.55
C LEU A 111 9.07 -5.49 -11.35
N GLY A 112 8.90 -5.43 -12.68
CA GLY A 112 9.08 -6.56 -13.60
C GLY A 112 7.79 -7.23 -14.05
N TYR A 113 6.67 -6.55 -13.87
CA TYR A 113 5.35 -7.02 -14.25
C TYR A 113 4.89 -6.31 -15.52
N THR A 114 4.56 -7.09 -16.55
CA THR A 114 4.15 -6.59 -17.87
C THR A 114 2.67 -6.87 -18.19
N ASP A 115 1.96 -7.59 -17.31
CA ASP A 115 0.53 -7.87 -17.50
C ASP A 115 -0.29 -6.56 -17.48
N PRO A 116 -1.02 -6.23 -18.56
CA PRO A 116 -1.91 -5.08 -18.60
C PRO A 116 -2.92 -5.02 -17.46
N GLN A 117 -3.39 -6.17 -16.98
CA GLN A 117 -4.33 -6.24 -15.86
C GLN A 117 -3.66 -5.90 -14.53
N PHE A 118 -2.39 -6.30 -14.33
CA PHE A 118 -1.64 -5.87 -13.15
C PHE A 118 -1.36 -4.37 -13.15
N ILE A 119 -1.11 -3.79 -14.32
CA ILE A 119 -0.98 -2.33 -14.50
C ILE A 119 -2.28 -1.63 -14.07
N GLU A 120 -3.44 -2.11 -14.54
CA GLU A 120 -4.75 -1.58 -14.12
C GLU A 120 -5.01 -1.76 -12.62
N LEU A 121 -4.66 -2.92 -12.05
CA LEU A 121 -4.73 -3.16 -10.62
C LEU A 121 -3.88 -2.15 -9.85
N MET A 122 -2.64 -1.92 -10.29
CA MET A 122 -1.71 -0.99 -9.65
C MET A 122 -2.23 0.45 -9.70
N ARG A 123 -2.85 0.86 -10.82
CA ARG A 123 -3.54 2.16 -10.94
C ARG A 123 -4.67 2.31 -9.91
N LEU A 124 -5.52 1.28 -9.80
CA LEU A 124 -6.61 1.27 -8.82
C LEU A 124 -6.07 1.29 -7.39
N TYR A 125 -5.13 0.40 -7.07
CA TYR A 125 -4.55 0.22 -5.74
C TYR A 125 -3.94 1.52 -5.21
N LEU A 126 -3.09 2.16 -6.00
CA LEU A 126 -2.42 3.41 -5.63
C LEU A 126 -3.42 4.56 -5.45
N THR A 127 -4.52 4.55 -6.21
CA THR A 127 -5.55 5.59 -6.11
C THR A 127 -6.35 5.46 -4.82
N ILE A 128 -6.83 4.25 -4.49
CA ILE A 128 -7.76 4.06 -3.36
C ILE A 128 -7.07 4.04 -1.99
N HIS A 129 -5.75 3.84 -1.93
CA HIS A 129 -4.94 3.92 -0.71
C HIS A 129 -4.23 5.28 -0.55
N SER A 130 -4.52 6.26 -1.40
CA SER A 130 -3.78 7.53 -1.46
C SER A 130 -3.94 8.41 -0.22
N ASP A 131 -5.12 8.40 0.42
CA ASP A 131 -5.37 9.15 1.65
C ASP A 131 -6.54 8.55 2.45
N HIS A 132 -6.50 8.72 3.78
CA HIS A 132 -7.60 8.33 4.67
C HIS A 132 -7.58 9.17 5.95
N GLU A 133 -7.84 10.47 5.79
CA GLU A 133 -7.82 11.49 6.84
C GLU A 133 -6.44 11.69 7.50
N GLY A 134 -6.37 12.58 8.49
CA GLY A 134 -5.13 12.91 9.20
C GLY A 134 -4.88 12.17 10.51
N GLY A 135 -5.84 11.37 11.00
CA GLY A 135 -5.77 10.73 12.32
C GLY A 135 -4.97 9.42 12.35
N ASN A 136 -4.76 8.79 11.19
CA ASN A 136 -3.96 7.57 11.10
C ASN A 136 -2.47 7.88 11.35
N VAL A 137 -1.72 6.91 11.86
CA VAL A 137 -0.36 7.11 12.37
C VAL A 137 0.58 7.67 11.30
N SER A 138 0.51 7.18 10.05
CA SER A 138 1.38 7.67 8.98
C SER A 138 1.07 9.11 8.59
N ALA A 139 -0.21 9.45 8.36
CA ALA A 139 -0.62 10.80 8.00
C ALA A 139 -0.29 11.79 9.14
N HIS A 140 -0.65 11.44 10.37
CA HIS A 140 -0.36 12.27 11.55
C HIS A 140 1.14 12.47 11.75
N THR A 141 1.96 11.41 11.63
CA THR A 141 3.42 11.52 11.78
C THR A 141 4.01 12.43 10.71
N SER A 142 3.57 12.30 9.45
CA SER A 142 4.02 13.20 8.37
C SER A 142 3.68 14.66 8.68
N HIS A 143 2.48 14.92 9.20
CA HIS A 143 2.01 16.25 9.57
C HIS A 143 2.81 16.81 10.75
N LEU A 144 2.99 16.00 11.80
CA LEU A 144 3.70 16.36 13.01
C LEU A 144 5.16 16.72 12.72
N VAL A 145 5.89 15.86 12.00
CA VAL A 145 7.28 16.13 11.63
C VAL A 145 7.37 17.34 10.70
N GLY A 146 6.47 17.44 9.72
CA GLY A 146 6.39 18.61 8.84
C GLY A 146 6.11 19.93 9.56
N SER A 147 5.40 19.90 10.70
CA SER A 147 5.05 21.08 11.50
C SER A 147 6.28 21.73 12.15
N ALA A 148 7.32 20.95 12.44
CA ALA A 148 8.63 21.44 12.90
C ALA A 148 9.47 22.03 11.74
N LEU A 149 8.84 22.25 10.60
CA LEU A 149 9.42 22.69 9.34
C LEU A 149 10.41 21.70 8.71
N SER A 150 10.47 20.44 9.13
CA SER A 150 11.20 19.41 8.38
C SER A 150 10.71 19.33 6.94
N ASP A 151 11.62 19.02 6.02
CA ASP A 151 11.28 18.90 4.60
C ASP A 151 10.47 17.63 4.30
N PRO A 152 9.82 17.54 3.13
CA PRO A 152 8.95 16.42 2.79
C PRO A 152 9.60 15.03 2.84
N TYR A 153 10.91 14.89 2.58
CA TYR A 153 11.57 13.59 2.64
C TYR A 153 11.63 13.08 4.08
N LEU A 154 12.07 13.93 5.00
CA LEU A 154 12.16 13.56 6.42
C LEU A 154 10.77 13.28 7.02
N ALA A 155 9.78 14.11 6.67
CA ALA A 155 8.40 13.90 7.10
C ALA A 155 7.81 12.58 6.56
N PHE A 156 8.07 12.25 5.29
CA PHE A 156 7.59 10.99 4.70
C PHE A 156 8.32 9.77 5.24
N ALA A 157 9.64 9.83 5.44
CA ALA A 157 10.40 8.73 6.03
C ALA A 157 9.91 8.40 7.45
N ALA A 158 9.68 9.42 8.29
CA ALA A 158 9.09 9.24 9.61
C ALA A 158 7.68 8.61 9.53
N ALA A 159 6.86 9.04 8.57
CA ALA A 159 5.55 8.43 8.31
C ALA A 159 5.64 6.96 7.91
N MET A 160 6.65 6.56 7.13
CA MET A 160 6.89 5.16 6.78
C MET A 160 7.32 4.31 7.98
N ASN A 161 8.05 4.88 8.94
CA ASN A 161 8.34 4.20 10.21
C ASN A 161 7.05 3.93 11.01
N GLY A 162 6.15 4.92 11.07
CA GLY A 162 4.83 4.74 11.68
C GLY A 162 3.96 3.73 10.93
N LEU A 163 4.00 3.74 9.59
CA LEU A 163 3.29 2.78 8.74
C LEU A 163 3.79 1.35 8.91
N ALA A 164 5.09 1.15 9.16
CA ALA A 164 5.67 -0.15 9.44
C ALA A 164 5.20 -0.75 10.78
N GLY A 165 4.53 0.03 11.63
CA GLY A 165 3.97 -0.46 12.89
C GLY A 165 2.91 -1.54 12.66
N PRO A 166 2.92 -2.66 13.42
CA PRO A 166 1.97 -3.76 13.24
C PRO A 166 0.50 -3.36 13.29
N LEU A 167 0.17 -2.37 14.13
CA LEU A 167 -1.19 -1.86 14.30
C LEU A 167 -1.66 -0.91 13.19
N HIS A 168 -0.84 -0.68 12.15
CA HIS A 168 -1.16 0.23 11.06
C HIS A 168 -0.99 -0.42 9.68
N GLY A 169 0.20 -0.93 9.35
CA GLY A 169 0.51 -1.37 7.98
C GLY A 169 0.34 -2.85 7.64
N LEU A 170 -0.06 -3.70 8.59
CA LEU A 170 -0.04 -5.17 8.38
C LEU A 170 -1.40 -5.79 8.02
N ALA A 171 -2.51 -5.03 8.09
CA ALA A 171 -3.85 -5.60 7.93
C ALA A 171 -4.03 -6.40 6.62
N ASN A 172 -3.51 -5.91 5.49
CA ASN A 172 -3.52 -6.64 4.22
C ASN A 172 -2.80 -8.00 4.32
N GLN A 173 -1.61 -8.03 4.91
CA GLN A 173 -0.81 -9.26 5.06
C GLN A 173 -1.48 -10.25 6.01
N GLU A 174 -2.03 -9.76 7.13
CA GLU A 174 -2.74 -10.59 8.11
C GLU A 174 -3.97 -11.26 7.48
N VAL A 175 -4.74 -10.52 6.68
CA VAL A 175 -5.88 -11.08 5.92
C VAL A 175 -5.40 -12.15 4.96
N LEU A 176 -4.37 -11.88 4.15
CA LEU A 176 -3.91 -12.83 3.13
C LEU A 176 -3.38 -14.14 3.73
N LEU A 177 -2.61 -14.05 4.81
CA LEU A 177 -2.11 -15.22 5.53
C LEU A 177 -3.27 -16.01 6.14
N TRP A 178 -4.22 -15.33 6.79
CA TRP A 178 -5.41 -15.98 7.35
C TRP A 178 -6.26 -16.68 6.29
N LEU A 179 -6.47 -16.05 5.12
CA LEU A 179 -7.18 -16.66 3.99
C LEU A 179 -6.45 -17.89 3.46
N THR A 180 -5.13 -17.81 3.36
CA THR A 180 -4.28 -18.91 2.90
C THR A 180 -4.37 -20.11 3.84
N ASP A 181 -4.30 -19.88 5.15
CA ASP A 181 -4.41 -20.94 6.15
C ASP A 181 -5.83 -21.52 6.22
N LEU A 182 -6.85 -20.67 6.12
CA LEU A 182 -8.24 -21.09 6.03
C LEU A 182 -8.49 -22.01 4.83
N GLN A 183 -7.97 -21.65 3.65
CA GLN A 183 -8.13 -22.45 2.44
C GLN A 183 -7.36 -23.78 2.55
N LYS A 184 -6.19 -23.81 3.18
CA LYS A 184 -5.45 -25.05 3.46
C LYS A 184 -6.22 -25.97 4.41
N GLU A 185 -6.87 -25.42 5.43
CA GLU A 185 -7.62 -26.19 6.43
C GLU A 185 -8.94 -26.74 5.88
N LEU A 186 -9.71 -25.91 5.17
CA LEU A 186 -11.08 -26.27 4.77
C LEU A 186 -11.19 -26.77 3.33
N GLY A 187 -10.18 -26.56 2.50
CA GLY A 187 -10.17 -26.85 1.07
C GLY A 187 -10.70 -25.69 0.20
N GLN A 188 -10.52 -25.82 -1.11
CA GLN A 188 -10.93 -24.78 -2.08
C GLN A 188 -12.45 -24.73 -2.33
N ASP A 189 -13.15 -25.84 -2.14
CA ASP A 189 -14.58 -26.00 -2.38
C ASP A 189 -15.36 -26.18 -1.07
N VAL A 190 -15.05 -25.35 -0.06
CA VAL A 190 -15.74 -25.36 1.23
C VAL A 190 -17.21 -24.94 1.08
N SER A 191 -18.14 -25.68 1.70
CA SER A 191 -19.56 -25.32 1.71
C SER A 191 -19.83 -24.09 2.60
N ASP A 192 -20.92 -23.37 2.30
CA ASP A 192 -21.34 -22.22 3.12
C ASP A 192 -21.57 -22.60 4.59
N GLU A 193 -22.11 -23.79 4.84
CA GLU A 193 -22.36 -24.31 6.19
C GLU A 193 -21.06 -24.52 6.95
N LYS A 194 -20.10 -25.26 6.36
CA LYS A 194 -18.81 -25.53 7.01
C LYS A 194 -18.01 -24.25 7.24
N LEU A 195 -18.06 -23.30 6.30
CA LEU A 195 -17.40 -22.01 6.47
C LEU A 195 -18.08 -21.17 7.57
N ARG A 196 -19.42 -21.17 7.63
CA ARG A 196 -20.17 -20.51 8.71
C ARG A 196 -19.82 -21.08 10.09
N ASP A 197 -19.72 -22.40 10.21
CA ASP A 197 -19.33 -23.08 11.45
C ASP A 197 -17.90 -22.70 11.87
N PHE A 198 -16.97 -22.66 10.90
CA PHE A 198 -15.60 -22.19 11.15
C PHE A 198 -15.57 -20.75 11.69
N ILE A 199 -16.37 -19.85 11.12
CA ILE A 199 -16.45 -18.46 11.58
C ILE A 199 -17.03 -18.38 12.99
N TRP A 200 -18.10 -19.12 13.29
CA TRP A 200 -18.65 -19.21 14.65
C TRP A 200 -17.61 -19.74 15.66
N ASN A 201 -16.91 -20.81 15.32
CA ASN A 201 -15.85 -21.37 16.17
C ASN A 201 -14.73 -20.36 16.42
N THR A 202 -14.30 -19.64 15.38
CA THR A 202 -13.31 -18.57 15.49
C THR A 202 -13.78 -17.50 16.48
N LEU A 203 -15.01 -17.00 16.32
CA LEU A 203 -15.56 -15.95 17.18
C LEU A 203 -15.80 -16.41 18.62
N ASN A 204 -16.27 -17.65 18.82
CA ASN A 204 -16.50 -18.23 20.15
C ASN A 204 -15.20 -18.52 20.90
N SER A 205 -14.10 -18.74 20.18
CA SER A 205 -12.76 -18.88 20.77
C SER A 205 -12.11 -17.55 21.17
N GLY A 206 -12.80 -16.41 21.01
CA GLY A 206 -12.29 -15.07 21.32
C GLY A 206 -11.41 -14.46 20.23
N ARG A 207 -11.27 -15.12 19.07
CA ARG A 207 -10.58 -14.57 17.90
C ARG A 207 -11.51 -13.70 17.06
N VAL A 208 -10.93 -12.90 16.17
CA VAL A 208 -11.64 -12.01 15.24
C VAL A 208 -11.50 -12.52 13.80
N VAL A 209 -12.36 -12.03 12.90
CA VAL A 209 -12.22 -12.27 11.46
C VAL A 209 -11.44 -11.08 10.85
N PRO A 210 -10.20 -11.28 10.37
CA PRO A 210 -9.40 -10.20 9.82
C PRO A 210 -10.11 -9.44 8.70
N GLY A 211 -9.98 -8.11 8.69
CA GLY A 211 -10.60 -7.24 7.70
C GLY A 211 -12.10 -6.98 7.90
N TYR A 212 -12.75 -7.59 8.89
CA TYR A 212 -14.16 -7.36 9.25
C TYR A 212 -14.30 -6.74 10.63
N GLY A 213 -15.29 -5.85 10.78
CA GLY A 213 -15.57 -5.18 12.06
C GLY A 213 -14.85 -3.84 12.16
N HIS A 214 -15.58 -2.75 11.92
CA HIS A 214 -15.04 -1.38 12.01
C HIS A 214 -15.80 -0.56 13.04
N ALA A 215 -15.08 0.29 13.79
CA ALA A 215 -15.71 1.21 14.75
C ALA A 215 -16.61 2.30 14.12
N VAL A 216 -16.41 2.63 12.83
CA VAL A 216 -16.93 3.85 12.19
C VAL A 216 -17.76 3.55 10.93
N LEU A 217 -17.25 2.70 10.02
CA LEU A 217 -17.92 2.41 8.75
C LEU A 217 -19.20 1.59 8.94
N ARG A 218 -20.36 2.19 8.68
CA ARG A 218 -21.69 1.57 8.87
C ARG A 218 -22.14 0.64 7.75
N LYS A 219 -21.41 0.61 6.64
CA LYS A 219 -21.66 -0.18 5.43
C LYS A 219 -20.31 -0.66 4.89
N THR A 220 -20.33 -1.54 3.88
CA THR A 220 -19.12 -1.97 3.17
C THR A 220 -18.29 -0.77 2.70
N ASP A 221 -16.99 -0.83 2.96
CA ASP A 221 -16.04 0.18 2.48
C ASP A 221 -16.10 0.26 0.94
N PRO A 222 -16.31 1.44 0.34
CA PRO A 222 -16.32 1.56 -1.12
C PRO A 222 -14.99 1.12 -1.76
N ARG A 223 -13.86 1.18 -1.03
CA ARG A 223 -12.57 0.67 -1.49
C ARG A 223 -12.51 -0.87 -1.52
N TYR A 224 -13.28 -1.55 -0.67
CA TYR A 224 -13.50 -2.98 -0.80
C TYR A 224 -14.35 -3.27 -2.04
N THR A 225 -15.44 -2.51 -2.23
CA THR A 225 -16.37 -2.70 -3.36
C THR A 225 -15.69 -2.55 -4.72
N CYS A 226 -14.86 -1.52 -4.92
CA CYS A 226 -14.18 -1.34 -6.22
C CYS A 226 -13.18 -2.46 -6.51
N GLN A 227 -12.50 -2.99 -5.48
CA GLN A 227 -11.60 -4.15 -5.61
C GLN A 227 -12.38 -5.43 -5.93
N ARG A 228 -13.56 -5.60 -5.35
CA ARG A 228 -14.47 -6.70 -5.67
C ARG A 228 -14.95 -6.63 -7.11
N GLU A 229 -15.34 -5.46 -7.60
CA GLU A 229 -15.74 -5.26 -9.00
C GLU A 229 -14.60 -5.57 -9.96
N PHE A 230 -13.37 -5.14 -9.63
CA PHE A 230 -12.17 -5.52 -10.38
C PHE A 230 -12.00 -7.04 -10.42
N ALA A 231 -12.08 -7.72 -9.27
CA ALA A 231 -11.92 -9.16 -9.18
C ALA A 231 -12.99 -9.93 -9.98
N LEU A 232 -14.26 -9.52 -9.88
CA LEU A 232 -15.36 -10.12 -10.64
C LEU A 232 -15.15 -10.06 -12.15
N LYS A 233 -14.53 -8.97 -12.63
CA LYS A 233 -14.24 -8.78 -14.05
C LYS A 233 -13.01 -9.55 -14.53
N HIS A 234 -11.97 -9.63 -13.71
CA HIS A 234 -10.63 -10.02 -14.14
C HIS A 234 -10.17 -11.40 -13.64
N LEU A 235 -10.57 -11.80 -12.43
CA LEU A 235 -10.18 -13.07 -11.80
C LEU A 235 -11.35 -13.80 -11.10
N PRO A 236 -12.55 -13.92 -11.71
CA PRO A 236 -13.73 -14.50 -11.05
C PRO A 236 -13.58 -15.99 -10.69
N LYS A 237 -12.61 -16.68 -11.30
CA LYS A 237 -12.37 -18.11 -11.10
C LYS A 237 -11.29 -18.39 -10.05
N ASP A 238 -10.58 -17.37 -9.58
CA ASP A 238 -9.51 -17.55 -8.61
C ASP A 238 -10.05 -18.15 -7.28
N PRO A 239 -9.44 -19.23 -6.76
CA PRO A 239 -9.93 -19.89 -5.54
C PRO A 239 -9.93 -18.98 -4.30
N LEU A 240 -8.91 -18.13 -4.11
CA LEU A 240 -8.85 -17.23 -2.96
C LEU A 240 -9.87 -16.11 -3.07
N PHE A 241 -10.09 -15.56 -4.28
CA PHE A 241 -11.15 -14.61 -4.51
C PHE A 241 -12.54 -15.21 -4.25
N LYS A 242 -12.80 -16.46 -4.69
CA LYS A 242 -14.05 -17.16 -4.36
C LYS A 242 -14.27 -17.26 -2.85
N LEU A 243 -13.22 -17.59 -2.09
CA LEU A 243 -13.27 -17.61 -0.63
C LEU A 243 -13.58 -16.23 -0.04
N VAL A 244 -12.91 -15.16 -0.51
CA VAL A 244 -13.22 -13.78 -0.10
C VAL A 244 -14.68 -13.41 -0.41
N ALA A 245 -15.19 -13.81 -1.58
CA ALA A 245 -16.57 -13.56 -1.96
C ALA A 245 -17.59 -14.34 -1.12
N GLN A 246 -17.26 -15.56 -0.71
CA GLN A 246 -18.06 -16.40 0.17
C GLN A 246 -18.08 -15.84 1.60
N LEU A 247 -16.93 -15.39 2.10
CA LEU A 247 -16.83 -14.68 3.39
C LEU A 247 -17.68 -13.41 3.40
N TYR A 248 -17.71 -12.65 2.31
CA TYR A 248 -18.55 -11.46 2.19
C TYR A 248 -20.05 -11.77 2.31
N LYS A 249 -20.48 -12.97 1.86
CA LYS A 249 -21.86 -13.45 2.00
C LYS A 249 -22.19 -13.89 3.43
N ILE A 250 -21.24 -14.49 4.13
CA ILE A 250 -21.47 -15.20 5.40
C ILE A 250 -21.15 -14.34 6.62
N VAL A 251 -19.95 -13.76 6.67
CA VAL A 251 -19.39 -13.13 7.88
C VAL A 251 -20.26 -11.98 8.40
N PRO A 252 -20.81 -11.07 7.57
CA PRO A 252 -21.62 -9.98 8.10
C PRO A 252 -22.85 -10.46 8.88
N ASN A 253 -23.52 -11.51 8.40
CA ASN A 253 -24.69 -12.08 9.08
C ASN A 253 -24.31 -12.75 10.40
N VAL A 254 -23.19 -13.48 10.43
CA VAL A 254 -22.69 -14.10 11.67
C VAL A 254 -22.34 -13.05 12.71
N LEU A 255 -21.69 -11.95 12.31
CA LEU A 255 -21.33 -10.86 13.21
C LEU A 255 -22.55 -10.09 13.75
N LEU A 256 -23.60 -9.94 12.94
CA LEU A 256 -24.88 -9.36 13.39
C LEU A 256 -25.57 -10.26 14.41
N GLU A 257 -25.63 -11.56 14.15
CA GLU A 257 -26.23 -12.55 15.04
C GLU A 257 -25.47 -12.67 16.36
N GLN A 258 -24.14 -12.54 16.34
CA GLN A 258 -23.31 -12.47 17.54
C GLN A 258 -23.61 -11.22 18.39
N GLY A 259 -24.02 -10.11 17.77
CA GLY A 259 -24.41 -8.87 18.46
C GLY A 259 -23.26 -8.09 19.11
N LYS A 260 -22.00 -8.48 18.91
CA LYS A 260 -20.82 -7.78 19.49
C LYS A 260 -20.24 -6.71 18.57
N ALA A 261 -20.22 -6.96 17.26
CA ALA A 261 -19.64 -6.04 16.29
C ALA A 261 -20.62 -4.91 15.97
N LYS A 262 -20.20 -3.65 16.20
CA LYS A 262 -21.04 -2.47 15.90
C LYS A 262 -21.33 -2.33 14.41
N ASN A 263 -20.32 -2.57 13.56
CA ASN A 263 -20.49 -2.55 12.12
C ASN A 263 -19.77 -3.77 11.50
N PRO A 264 -20.51 -4.75 10.95
CA PRO A 264 -19.99 -6.09 10.60
C PRO A 264 -19.39 -6.17 9.18
N TRP A 265 -19.02 -5.03 8.59
CA TRP A 265 -18.67 -4.93 7.17
C TRP A 265 -17.16 -4.95 6.95
N PRO A 266 -16.69 -5.40 5.77
CA PRO A 266 -15.27 -5.43 5.47
C PRO A 266 -14.71 -4.06 5.06
N ASN A 267 -13.39 -3.92 5.21
CA ASN A 267 -12.60 -2.77 4.76
C ASN A 267 -11.73 -3.12 3.53
N VAL A 268 -10.96 -2.14 3.03
CA VAL A 268 -10.06 -2.28 1.87
C VAL A 268 -9.07 -3.46 2.00
N ASP A 269 -8.54 -3.73 3.20
CA ASP A 269 -7.52 -4.74 3.46
C ASP A 269 -8.06 -6.17 3.40
N ALA A 270 -9.38 -6.34 3.55
CA ALA A 270 -10.06 -7.62 3.41
C ALA A 270 -10.03 -8.17 1.96
N HIS A 271 -9.53 -7.41 0.99
CA HIS A 271 -9.59 -7.74 -0.44
C HIS A 271 -8.27 -7.53 -1.20
N SER A 272 -7.42 -6.60 -0.77
CA SER A 272 -6.23 -6.21 -1.55
C SER A 272 -5.20 -7.33 -1.72
N GLY A 273 -4.99 -8.14 -0.69
CA GLY A 273 -3.99 -9.23 -0.72
C GLY A 273 -4.25 -10.25 -1.82
N VAL A 274 -5.51 -10.68 -2.01
CA VAL A 274 -5.84 -11.69 -3.04
C VAL A 274 -5.64 -11.15 -4.46
N LEU A 275 -5.81 -9.83 -4.68
CA LEU A 275 -5.54 -9.22 -5.98
C LEU A 275 -4.04 -9.21 -6.29
N LEU A 276 -3.21 -8.90 -5.28
CA LEU A 276 -1.76 -8.85 -5.45
C LEU A 276 -1.14 -10.24 -5.59
N GLN A 277 -1.65 -11.26 -4.89
CA GLN A 277 -1.14 -12.63 -4.96
C GLN A 277 -1.37 -13.31 -6.32
N VAL A 278 -2.50 -13.04 -6.96
CA VAL A 278 -2.92 -13.68 -8.23
C VAL A 278 -2.21 -13.05 -9.43
N SER A 279 -1.58 -11.90 -9.23
CA SER A 279 -0.88 -11.18 -10.29
C SER A 279 0.49 -11.82 -10.57
N PRO A 280 0.82 -12.10 -11.85
CA PRO A 280 1.85 -13.07 -12.26
C PRO A 280 3.28 -12.72 -11.85
#